data_AF-F5P3Y6-F1
#
_entry.id   AF-F5P3Y6-F1
#
_cell.length_a   1.000
_cell.length_b   1.000
_cell.length_c   1.000
_cell.angle_alpha   90.00
_cell.angle_beta   90.00
_cell.angle_gamma   90.00
#
_symmetry.space_group_name_H-M   'P 1'
#
loop_
_entity.id
_entity.type
_entity.pdbx_description
1 polymer ?
#
loop_
_entity_poly.entity_id
_entity_poly.type
_entity_poly.pdbx_seq_one_letter_code
_entity_poly.pdbx_strand_id
1 'polypeptide(L)'
;MNDFFMKNTEMINWYFPRLLKSYEGEKNYFDNLKYDINDEESNKEILKNQPDNVIKEKLNNEFKLRFRMMQTIFKSKVNVSPYIDQQRLNTLNPPENLRMAIEKFGWKKKTITA
;
A
#
# COMPACT_ATOMS: atom_id res chain seq x y z
N MET A 1 7.24 -3.16 -13.87
CA MET A 1 8.48 -3.40 -13.09
C MET A 1 9.02 -4.75 -13.52
N ASN A 2 10.28 -4.85 -13.96
CA ASN A 2 10.79 -6.08 -14.56
C ASN A 2 10.87 -7.21 -13.52
N ASP A 3 10.57 -8.43 -13.93
CA ASP A 3 10.63 -9.62 -13.06
C ASP A 3 12.03 -9.84 -12.48
N PHE A 4 13.08 -9.40 -13.18
CA PHE A 4 14.45 -9.37 -12.67
C PHE A 4 14.58 -8.56 -11.38
N PHE A 5 14.05 -7.33 -11.35
CA PHE A 5 14.07 -6.47 -10.15
C PHE A 5 13.29 -7.09 -9.01
N MET A 6 12.13 -7.69 -9.30
CA MET A 6 11.26 -8.25 -8.27
C MET A 6 11.86 -9.50 -7.60
N LYS A 7 12.78 -10.20 -8.26
CA LYS A 7 13.47 -11.38 -7.72
C LYS A 7 14.73 -11.05 -6.91
N ASN A 8 15.24 -9.83 -6.99
CA ASN A 8 16.43 -9.41 -6.25
C ASN A 8 16.03 -8.92 -4.84
N THR A 9 16.47 -9.65 -3.81
CA THR A 9 16.15 -9.36 -2.40
C THR A 9 16.64 -7.98 -1.95
N GLU A 10 17.86 -7.58 -2.28
CA GLU A 10 18.42 -6.27 -1.88
C GLU A 10 17.61 -5.12 -2.49
N MET A 11 17.25 -5.25 -3.76
CA MET A 11 16.43 -4.27 -4.46
C MET A 11 15.05 -4.15 -3.83
N ILE A 12 14.43 -5.27 -3.43
CA ILE A 12 13.13 -5.23 -2.75
C ILE A 12 13.26 -4.65 -1.34
N ASN A 13 14.30 -5.00 -0.59
CA ASN A 13 14.57 -4.42 0.74
C ASN A 13 14.78 -2.90 0.67
N TRP A 14 15.37 -2.41 -0.42
CA TRP A 14 15.52 -0.97 -0.69
C TRP A 14 14.18 -0.35 -1.17
N TYR A 15 13.45 -1.02 -2.04
CA TYR A 15 12.26 -0.48 -2.71
C TYR A 15 11.01 -0.48 -1.84
N PHE A 16 10.70 -1.60 -1.19
CA PHE A 16 9.44 -1.81 -0.48
C PHE A 16 9.18 -0.77 0.63
N PRO A 17 10.16 -0.39 1.47
CA PRO A 17 9.94 0.62 2.51
C PRO A 17 9.58 2.00 1.93
N ARG A 18 10.17 2.37 0.79
CA ARG A 18 9.84 3.63 0.11
C ARG A 18 8.44 3.58 -0.48
N LEU A 19 8.09 2.46 -1.10
CA LEU A 19 6.76 2.23 -1.63
C LEU A 19 5.70 2.32 -0.52
N LEU A 20 5.95 1.67 0.62
CA LEU A 20 5.09 1.74 1.81
C LEU A 20 4.93 3.17 2.30
N LYS A 21 6.02 3.94 2.43
CA LYS A 21 5.98 5.35 2.85
C LYS A 21 5.17 6.22 1.89
N SER A 22 5.29 6.00 0.57
CA SER A 22 4.46 6.70 -0.42
C SER A 22 2.99 6.35 -0.28
N TYR A 23 2.66 5.07 -0.08
CA TYR A 23 1.28 4.63 0.13
C TYR A 23 0.68 5.23 1.41
N GLU A 24 1.42 5.23 2.51
CA GLU A 24 1.03 5.89 3.76
C GLU A 24 0.70 7.37 3.56
N GLY A 25 1.48 8.07 2.74
CA GLY A 25 1.20 9.48 2.42
C GLY A 25 -0.16 9.69 1.76
N GLU A 26 -0.51 8.87 0.76
CA GLU A 26 -1.81 8.98 0.09
C GLU A 26 -2.96 8.48 0.98
N LYS A 27 -2.75 7.43 1.77
CA LYS A 27 -3.75 6.93 2.73
C LYS A 27 -4.07 7.97 3.81
N ASN A 28 -3.03 8.61 4.37
CA ASN A 28 -3.18 9.68 5.35
C ASN A 28 -3.95 10.88 4.79
N TYR A 29 -3.78 11.22 3.51
CA TYR A 29 -4.57 12.28 2.87
C TYR A 29 -6.07 11.98 2.95
N PHE A 30 -6.49 10.76 2.58
CA PHE A 30 -7.90 10.36 2.66
C PHE A 30 -8.40 10.22 4.10
N ASP A 31 -7.59 9.68 5.01
CA ASP A 31 -7.96 9.55 6.42
C ASP A 31 -8.19 10.91 7.10
N ASN A 32 -7.36 11.90 6.79
CA ASN A 32 -7.53 13.27 7.28
C ASN A 32 -8.82 13.92 6.75
N LEU A 33 -9.21 13.58 5.52
CA LEU A 33 -10.48 14.01 4.94
C LEU A 33 -11.67 13.20 5.46
N LYS A 34 -11.44 12.11 6.20
CA LYS A 34 -12.44 11.08 6.53
C LYS A 34 -13.14 10.54 5.26
N TYR A 35 -12.39 10.46 4.16
CA TYR A 35 -12.87 10.00 2.88
C TYR A 35 -12.87 8.46 2.83
N ASP A 36 -14.03 7.85 2.64
CA ASP A 36 -14.14 6.39 2.48
C ASP A 36 -14.09 6.01 1.01
N ILE A 37 -12.98 5.42 0.57
CA ILE A 37 -12.78 5.01 -0.83
C ILE A 37 -13.87 4.03 -1.33
N ASN A 38 -14.61 3.37 -0.45
CA ASN A 38 -15.65 2.41 -0.80
C ASN A 38 -17.08 2.96 -0.71
N ASP A 39 -17.26 4.20 -0.25
CA ASP A 39 -18.59 4.80 -0.04
C ASP A 39 -18.68 6.20 -0.65
N GLU A 40 -19.26 6.26 -1.85
CA GLU A 40 -19.46 7.51 -2.57
C GLU A 40 -20.47 8.43 -1.87
N GLU A 41 -21.44 7.88 -1.13
CA GLU A 41 -22.49 8.66 -0.48
C GLU A 41 -21.95 9.44 0.72
N SER A 42 -21.16 8.80 1.58
CA SER A 42 -20.51 9.51 2.70
C SER A 42 -19.51 10.57 2.23
N ASN A 43 -18.97 10.44 1.02
CA ASN A 43 -18.01 11.39 0.47
C ASN A 43 -18.62 12.63 -0.22
N LYS A 44 -19.95 12.68 -0.44
CA LYS A 44 -20.60 13.76 -1.20
C LYS A 44 -20.25 15.16 -0.69
N GLU A 45 -20.18 15.35 0.63
CA GLU A 45 -19.82 16.64 1.23
C GLU A 45 -18.33 16.96 1.12
N ILE A 46 -17.46 15.95 1.20
CA ILE A 46 -16.01 16.12 1.04
C ILE A 46 -15.70 16.54 -0.39
N LEU A 47 -16.31 15.88 -1.38
CA LEU A 47 -16.11 16.16 -2.80
C LEU A 47 -16.52 17.59 -3.16
N LYS A 48 -17.60 18.12 -2.59
CA LYS A 48 -18.00 19.53 -2.80
C LYS A 48 -16.97 20.54 -2.30
N ASN A 49 -16.18 20.18 -1.30
CA ASN A 49 -15.21 21.06 -0.64
C ASN A 49 -13.77 20.86 -1.14
N GLN A 50 -13.56 20.02 -2.15
CA GLN A 50 -12.24 19.71 -2.69
C GLN A 50 -12.22 19.94 -4.21
N PRO A 51 -11.10 20.40 -4.78
CA PRO A 51 -10.96 20.42 -6.23
C PRO A 51 -11.00 19.01 -6.81
N ASP A 52 -11.88 18.76 -7.79
CA ASP A 52 -12.06 17.44 -8.42
C ASP A 52 -10.76 16.84 -8.97
N ASN A 53 -9.89 17.69 -9.53
CA ASN A 53 -8.60 17.28 -10.07
C ASN A 53 -7.68 16.70 -8.99
N VAL A 54 -7.70 17.27 -7.77
CA VAL A 54 -6.88 16.82 -6.64
C VAL A 54 -7.36 15.46 -6.16
N ILE A 55 -8.66 15.28 -5.92
CA ILE A 55 -9.20 14.00 -5.46
C ILE A 55 -8.93 12.90 -6.48
N LYS A 56 -9.17 13.17 -7.77
CA LYS A 56 -8.92 12.21 -8.83
C LYS A 56 -7.45 11.81 -8.93
N GLU A 57 -6.52 12.76 -8.79
CA GLU A 57 -5.09 12.46 -8.78
C GLU A 57 -4.72 11.57 -7.58
N LYS A 58 -5.21 11.92 -6.39
CA LYS A 58 -4.94 11.20 -5.14
C LYS A 58 -5.46 9.77 -5.17
N LEU A 59 -6.67 9.56 -5.69
CA LEU A 59 -7.25 8.22 -5.84
C LEU A 59 -6.44 7.38 -6.81
N ASN A 60 -6.04 7.97 -7.94
CA ASN A 60 -5.18 7.29 -8.91
C ASN A 60 -3.82 6.90 -8.30
N ASN A 61 -3.25 7.76 -7.45
CA ASN A 61 -1.98 7.47 -6.78
C ASN A 61 -2.13 6.35 -5.75
N GLU A 62 -3.16 6.39 -4.89
CA GLU A 62 -3.47 5.30 -3.94
C GLU A 62 -3.57 3.97 -4.68
N PHE A 63 -4.39 3.92 -5.74
CA PHE A 63 -4.62 2.70 -6.49
C PHE A 63 -3.33 2.15 -7.11
N LYS A 64 -2.53 3.03 -7.74
CA LYS A 64 -1.23 2.65 -8.32
C LYS A 64 -0.26 2.12 -7.26
N LEU A 65 -0.21 2.74 -6.09
CA LEU A 65 0.68 2.36 -5.00
C LEU A 65 0.25 1.04 -4.37
N ARG A 66 -1.04 0.88 -4.05
CA ARG A 66 -1.62 -0.37 -3.55
C ARG A 66 -1.37 -1.53 -4.51
N PHE A 67 -1.61 -1.33 -5.79
CA PHE A 67 -1.33 -2.33 -6.81
C PHE A 67 0.15 -2.72 -6.84
N ARG A 68 1.07 -1.74 -6.81
CA ARG A 68 2.52 -2.00 -6.75
C ARG A 68 2.92 -2.75 -5.47
N MET A 69 2.32 -2.44 -4.33
CA MET A 69 2.59 -3.15 -3.07
C MET A 69 2.19 -4.61 -3.20
N MET A 70 0.96 -4.87 -3.66
CA MET A 70 0.47 -6.23 -3.88
C MET A 70 1.35 -6.98 -4.88
N GLN A 71 1.72 -6.37 -6.01
CA GLN A 71 2.62 -7.00 -6.98
C GLN A 71 3.99 -7.34 -6.38
N THR A 72 4.57 -6.43 -5.60
CA THR A 72 5.85 -6.66 -4.93
C THR A 72 5.74 -7.80 -3.93
N ILE A 73 4.65 -7.84 -3.15
CA ILE A 73 4.36 -8.91 -2.19
C ILE A 73 4.13 -10.24 -2.91
N PHE A 74 3.50 -10.29 -4.07
CA PHE A 74 3.29 -11.57 -4.76
C PHE A 74 4.55 -12.08 -5.47
N LYS A 75 5.32 -11.19 -6.10
CA LYS A 75 6.44 -11.57 -6.97
C LYS A 75 7.77 -11.74 -6.25
N SER A 76 7.99 -11.05 -5.14
CA SER A 76 9.26 -11.12 -4.41
C SER A 76 9.44 -12.47 -3.70
N LYS A 77 10.59 -12.69 -3.06
CA LYS A 77 10.76 -13.75 -2.04
C LYS A 77 11.04 -13.18 -0.64
N VAL A 78 10.83 -11.87 -0.49
CA VAL A 78 11.20 -11.12 0.72
C VAL A 78 10.09 -11.18 1.76
N ASN A 79 10.46 -11.45 3.01
CA ASN A 79 9.59 -11.23 4.15
C ASN A 79 9.45 -9.73 4.40
N VAL A 80 8.24 -9.20 4.31
CA VAL A 80 7.97 -7.75 4.53
C VAL A 80 7.60 -7.39 5.97
N SER A 81 7.51 -8.37 6.87
CA SER A 81 7.19 -8.11 8.29
C SER A 81 8.14 -7.13 8.99
N PRO A 82 9.45 -7.03 8.65
CA PRO A 82 10.33 -6.02 9.24
C PRO A 82 9.95 -4.58 8.87
N TYR A 83 9.18 -4.39 7.79
CA TYR A 83 8.77 -3.07 7.31
C TYR A 83 7.33 -2.72 7.70
N ILE A 84 6.47 -3.72 7.79
CA ILE A 84 5.07 -3.58 8.18
C ILE A 84 4.68 -4.75 9.08
N ASP A 85 4.86 -4.54 10.39
CA ASP A 85 4.40 -5.46 11.41
C ASP A 85 2.89 -5.32 11.65
N GLN A 86 2.34 -6.13 12.56
CA GLN A 86 0.92 -6.11 12.87
C GLN A 86 0.46 -4.76 13.40
N GLN A 87 1.26 -4.10 14.26
CA GLN A 87 0.90 -2.81 14.84
C GLN A 87 0.79 -1.75 13.75
N ARG A 88 1.81 -1.63 12.89
CA ARG A 88 1.82 -0.68 11.77
C ARG A 88 0.73 -1.00 10.75
N LEU A 89 0.46 -2.28 10.47
CA LEU A 89 -0.63 -2.69 9.59
C LEU A 89 -2.01 -2.29 10.14
N ASN A 90 -2.21 -2.42 11.45
CA ASN A 90 -3.45 -2.00 12.11
C ASN A 90 -3.61 -0.48 12.09
N THR A 91 -2.54 0.27 12.34
CA THR A 91 -2.56 1.75 12.23
C THR A 91 -2.81 2.21 10.80
N LEU A 92 -2.19 1.59 9.80
CA LEU A 92 -2.36 1.93 8.39
C LEU A 92 -3.79 1.65 7.89
N ASN A 93 -4.41 0.62 8.47
CA ASN A 93 -5.75 0.13 8.13
C ASN A 93 -6.02 0.14 6.60
N PRO A 94 -5.21 -0.60 5.80
CA PRO A 94 -5.39 -0.60 4.35
C PRO A 94 -6.66 -1.38 3.96
N PRO A 95 -7.15 -1.22 2.71
CA PRO A 95 -8.21 -2.05 2.18
C PRO A 95 -7.90 -3.56 2.30
N GLU A 96 -8.95 -4.36 2.47
CA GLU A 96 -8.84 -5.78 2.84
C GLU A 96 -7.97 -6.59 1.87
N ASN A 97 -8.02 -6.27 0.58
CA ASN A 97 -7.20 -6.95 -0.43
C ASN A 97 -5.69 -6.77 -0.19
N LEU A 98 -5.25 -5.58 0.22
CA LEU A 98 -3.85 -5.32 0.55
C LEU A 98 -3.49 -5.90 1.92
N ARG A 99 -4.39 -5.82 2.91
CA ARG A 99 -4.20 -6.46 4.23
C ARG A 99 -3.95 -7.96 4.06
N MET A 100 -4.84 -8.66 3.35
CA MET A 100 -4.69 -10.08 3.04
C MET A 100 -3.38 -10.38 2.29
N ALA A 101 -2.97 -9.53 1.35
CA ALA A 101 -1.71 -9.71 0.64
C ALA A 101 -0.53 -9.73 1.61
N ILE A 102 -0.47 -8.74 2.51
CA ILE A 102 0.60 -8.61 3.52
C ILE A 102 0.61 -9.81 4.48
N GLU A 103 -0.52 -10.10 5.11
CA GLU A 103 -0.61 -11.12 6.16
C GLU A 103 -0.40 -12.54 5.61
N LYS A 104 -1.06 -12.87 4.50
CA LYS A 104 -1.04 -14.24 3.97
C LYS A 104 0.20 -14.54 3.12
N PHE A 105 0.71 -13.55 2.38
CA PHE A 105 1.77 -13.77 1.40
C PHE A 105 3.05 -13.00 1.72
N GLY A 106 2.95 -11.83 2.35
CA GLY A 106 4.11 -11.00 2.70
C GLY A 106 4.89 -11.56 3.90
N TRP A 107 4.20 -11.90 4.99
CA TRP A 107 4.83 -12.35 6.23
C TRP A 107 5.24 -13.82 6.24
N LYS A 108 4.58 -14.66 5.43
CA LYS A 108 4.86 -16.11 5.40
C LYS A 108 6.10 -16.49 4.58
N LYS A 109 6.82 -15.52 4.02
CA LYS A 109 8.02 -15.79 3.22
C LYS A 109 9.19 -16.07 4.15
N LYS A 110 9.86 -17.21 3.94
CA LYS A 110 11.08 -17.54 4.67
C LYS A 110 12.16 -16.51 4.30
N THR A 111 12.83 -15.94 5.30
CA THR A 111 14.17 -15.38 5.10
C THR A 111 15.03 -16.51 4.58
N ILE A 112 15.50 -16.40 3.33
CA ILE A 112 16.57 -17.26 2.86
C ILE A 112 17.79 -16.80 3.66
N THR A 113 18.05 -17.46 4.78
CA THR A 113 19.33 -17.33 5.48
C THR A 113 20.40 -17.76 4.50
N ALA A 114 21.38 -16.87 4.27
CA ALA A 114 22.52 -17.09 3.39
C ALA A 114 23.38 -18.25 3.86
#